data_AF-A0A956U906-F1
#
_entry.id   AF-A0A956U906-F1
#
_cell.length_a   1.000
_cell.length_b   1.000
_cell.length_c   1.000
_cell.angle_alpha   90.00
_cell.angle_beta   90.00
_cell.angle_gamma   90.00
#
_symmetry.space_group_name_H-M   'P 1'
#
loop_
_entity.id
_entity.type
_entity.pdbx_description
1 polymer ?
#
loop_
_entity_poly.entity_id
_entity_poly.type
_entity_poly.pdbx_seq_one_letter_code
_entity_poly.pdbx_strand_id
1 'polypeptide(L)'
;MPISTLAHSYQSELPMTNEVIVVTPLEILVVAAPAIVLGYLGNSRLGTRRAIIGCIIFVCLWFLSLTPTLDKAVTVLLVVALGFCSGLFFPLAKRKAPSGPIRFRYCPNCSSRLESRQIDGNMLDACPSCDFVHWNNPITVGVIVIPSGDGIVLVKRGNPPKKGMWALPGGFGNPNECPHNTAVREALEETSLVVEIDRLLTVMGTPDCNQTIVFYLAKPVNESPVADSDALEAKVFPLDALPEIAFETHAQIIAEWARSRSATNS
;
A
#
# COMPACT_ATOMS: atom_id res chain seq x y z
N MET A 1 -8.32 -1.99 -72.61
CA MET A 1 -9.73 -1.93 -73.06
C MET A 1 -9.90 -2.91 -74.21
N PRO A 2 -11.03 -3.64 -74.38
CA PRO A 2 -12.35 -3.60 -73.72
C PRO A 2 -12.55 -4.81 -72.75
N ILE A 3 -13.45 -4.84 -71.75
CA ILE A 3 -14.92 -4.67 -71.64
C ILE A 3 -15.73 -5.83 -72.28
N SER A 4 -16.26 -6.71 -71.42
CA SER A 4 -17.52 -7.46 -71.58
C SER A 4 -17.97 -7.91 -70.18
N THR A 5 -18.81 -7.15 -69.47
CA THR A 5 -20.29 -7.20 -69.50
C THR A 5 -20.85 -8.59 -69.14
N LEU A 6 -21.43 -8.72 -67.95
CA LEU A 6 -22.80 -9.21 -67.77
C LEU A 6 -23.28 -8.90 -66.35
N ALA A 7 -24.14 -7.89 -66.27
CA ALA A 7 -24.96 -7.57 -65.13
C ALA A 7 -26.10 -8.60 -65.02
N HIS A 8 -26.33 -9.11 -63.82
CA HIS A 8 -27.60 -9.74 -63.47
C HIS A 8 -28.34 -8.84 -62.48
N SER A 9 -29.37 -8.20 -63.00
CA SER A 9 -30.45 -7.57 -62.26
C SER A 9 -31.37 -8.64 -61.67
N TYR A 10 -31.68 -8.55 -60.38
CA TYR A 10 -32.96 -9.02 -59.89
C TYR A 10 -33.43 -8.11 -58.75
N GLN A 11 -34.50 -7.38 -59.05
CA GLN A 11 -35.25 -6.55 -58.12
C GLN A 11 -35.99 -7.46 -57.13
N SER A 12 -35.93 -7.12 -55.84
CA SER A 12 -36.95 -7.52 -54.88
C SER A 12 -37.44 -6.26 -54.17
N GLU A 13 -38.68 -5.91 -54.48
CA GLU A 13 -39.47 -4.87 -53.86
C GLU A 13 -39.61 -5.17 -52.35
N LEU A 14 -39.27 -4.19 -51.50
CA LEU A 14 -39.63 -4.20 -50.09
C LEU A 14 -40.80 -3.25 -49.87
N PRO A 15 -41.87 -3.67 -49.17
CA PRO A 15 -43.00 -2.80 -48.88
C PRO A 15 -42.60 -1.76 -47.81
N MET A 16 -42.82 -0.50 -48.15
CA MET A 16 -42.75 0.63 -47.23
C MET A 16 -44.00 0.63 -46.34
N THR A 17 -43.90 0.09 -45.13
CA THR A 17 -44.82 0.42 -44.04
C THR A 17 -44.13 1.42 -43.11
N ASN A 18 -44.55 2.69 -43.19
CA ASN A 18 -44.18 3.72 -42.23
C ASN A 18 -44.90 3.46 -40.89
N GLU A 19 -44.36 2.57 -40.07
CA GLU A 19 -44.64 2.58 -38.63
C GLU A 19 -43.62 3.49 -37.93
N VAL A 20 -44.10 4.64 -37.47
CA VAL A 20 -43.35 5.53 -36.59
C VAL A 20 -43.27 4.84 -35.22
N ILE A 21 -42.14 4.18 -34.94
CA ILE A 21 -41.85 3.65 -33.61
C ILE A 21 -41.59 4.85 -32.69
N VAL A 22 -42.56 5.19 -31.86
CA VAL A 22 -42.41 6.15 -30.76
C VAL A 22 -41.62 5.46 -29.65
N VAL A 23 -40.29 5.59 -29.71
CA VAL A 23 -39.40 5.13 -28.64
C VAL A 23 -39.60 6.07 -27.44
N THR A 24 -40.05 5.52 -26.31
CA THR A 24 -40.19 6.31 -25.07
C THR A 24 -38.81 6.64 -24.48
N PRO A 25 -38.64 7.75 -23.74
CA PRO A 25 -37.34 8.17 -23.19
C PRO A 25 -36.65 7.11 -22.30
N LEU A 26 -37.39 6.11 -21.81
CA LEU A 26 -36.88 5.04 -20.95
C LEU A 26 -36.01 4.03 -21.70
N GLU A 27 -36.27 3.77 -22.99
CA GLU A 27 -35.56 2.74 -23.75
C GLU A 27 -34.18 3.19 -24.25
N ILE A 28 -33.99 4.50 -24.47
CA ILE A 28 -32.69 5.10 -24.82
C ILE A 28 -31.71 5.02 -23.63
N LEU A 29 -32.22 5.00 -22.40
CA LEU A 29 -31.43 4.98 -21.17
C LEU A 29 -30.69 3.64 -20.95
N VAL A 30 -31.26 2.53 -21.42
CA VAL A 30 -30.71 1.18 -21.20
C VAL A 30 -29.59 0.85 -22.20
N VAL A 31 -29.59 1.46 -23.39
CA VAL A 31 -28.65 1.11 -24.46
C VAL A 31 -27.43 2.05 -24.52
N ALA A 32 -27.55 3.30 -24.09
CA ALA A 32 -26.46 4.29 -24.20
C ALA A 32 -25.46 4.28 -23.03
N ALA A 33 -25.88 3.87 -21.82
CA ALA A 33 -25.04 3.91 -20.62
C ALA A 33 -23.78 3.00 -20.67
N PRO A 34 -23.81 1.78 -21.25
CA PRO A 34 -22.63 0.93 -21.32
C PRO A 34 -21.57 1.43 -22.32
N ALA A 35 -22.00 2.04 -23.44
CA ALA A 35 -21.11 2.47 -24.52
C ALA A 35 -20.22 3.67 -24.13
N ILE A 36 -20.77 4.61 -23.36
CA ILE A 36 -20.02 5.80 -22.88
C ILE A 36 -19.00 5.41 -21.80
N VAL A 37 -19.35 4.47 -20.92
CA VAL A 37 -18.45 3.94 -19.88
C VAL A 37 -17.29 3.15 -20.50
N LEU A 38 -17.56 2.34 -21.53
CA LEU A 38 -16.51 1.61 -22.26
C LEU A 38 -15.60 2.54 -23.07
N GLY A 39 -16.14 3.62 -23.65
CA GLY A 39 -15.34 4.64 -24.34
C GLY A 39 -14.37 5.41 -23.43
N TYR A 40 -14.78 5.70 -22.19
CA TYR A 40 -13.92 6.37 -21.19
C TYR A 40 -12.86 5.46 -20.59
N LEU A 41 -13.16 4.18 -20.40
CA LEU A 41 -12.21 3.17 -19.91
C LEU A 41 -11.21 2.74 -20.99
N GLY A 42 -11.60 2.77 -22.27
CA GLY A 42 -10.74 2.37 -23.39
C GLY A 42 -9.62 3.34 -23.75
N ASN A 43 -9.70 4.61 -23.36
CA ASN A 43 -8.75 5.65 -23.79
C ASN A 43 -7.94 6.31 -22.66
N SER A 44 -8.15 5.90 -21.41
CA SER A 44 -7.38 6.42 -20.28
C SER A 44 -6.21 5.50 -19.95
N ARG A 45 -4.99 5.88 -20.37
CA ARG A 45 -3.73 5.44 -19.72
C ARG A 45 -3.59 6.01 -18.30
N LEU A 46 -4.69 6.10 -17.55
CA LEU A 46 -4.75 6.52 -16.16
C LEU A 46 -5.58 5.49 -15.39
N GLY A 47 -4.95 4.35 -15.10
CA GLY A 47 -5.38 3.40 -14.07
C GLY A 47 -5.24 3.95 -12.65
N THR A 48 -5.55 5.23 -12.45
CA THR A 48 -5.50 5.89 -11.13
C THR A 48 -6.92 6.15 -10.67
N ARG A 49 -7.19 5.84 -9.39
CA ARG A 49 -8.49 6.04 -8.69
C ARG A 49 -9.21 7.36 -9.02
N ARG A 50 -8.48 8.42 -9.35
CA ARG A 50 -9.02 9.72 -9.78
C ARG A 50 -9.90 9.63 -11.05
N ALA A 51 -9.55 8.78 -12.01
CA ALA A 51 -10.32 8.60 -13.24
C ALA A 51 -11.66 7.90 -12.98
N ILE A 52 -11.66 6.88 -12.12
CA ILE A 52 -12.87 6.14 -11.73
C ILE A 52 -13.81 7.05 -10.91
N ILE A 53 -13.25 7.78 -9.93
CA ILE A 53 -14.02 8.76 -9.14
C ILE A 53 -14.60 9.85 -10.05
N GLY A 54 -13.82 10.34 -11.02
CA GLY A 54 -14.26 11.32 -12.01
C GLY A 54 -15.43 10.81 -12.86
N CYS A 55 -15.37 9.58 -13.37
CA CYS A 55 -16.47 8.97 -14.12
C CYS A 55 -17.74 8.82 -13.27
N ILE A 56 -17.61 8.41 -12.01
CA ILE A 56 -18.76 8.26 -11.11
C ILE A 56 -19.41 9.62 -10.83
N ILE A 57 -18.62 10.65 -10.50
CA ILE A 57 -19.14 12.00 -10.28
C ILE A 57 -19.86 12.51 -11.53
N PHE A 58 -19.28 12.31 -12.71
CA PHE A 58 -19.87 12.74 -13.97
C PHE A 58 -21.20 12.05 -14.26
N VAL A 59 -21.28 10.73 -14.07
CA VAL A 59 -22.53 9.96 -14.23
C VAL A 59 -23.58 10.39 -13.20
N CYS A 60 -23.20 10.64 -11.94
CA CYS A 60 -24.12 11.10 -10.90
C CYS A 60 -24.68 12.50 -11.19
N LEU A 61 -23.83 13.44 -11.60
CA LEU A 61 -24.24 14.81 -11.95
C LEU A 61 -25.12 14.83 -13.20
N TRP A 62 -24.81 14.01 -14.20
CA TRP A 62 -25.65 13.85 -15.39
C TRP A 62 -27.03 13.29 -15.03
N PHE A 63 -27.09 12.26 -14.17
CA PHE A 63 -28.35 11.68 -13.70
C PHE A 63 -29.20 12.69 -12.91
N LEU A 64 -28.57 13.46 -12.01
CA LEU A 64 -29.23 14.55 -11.26
C LEU A 64 -29.81 15.64 -12.17
N SER A 65 -29.20 15.89 -13.33
CA SER A 65 -29.71 16.87 -14.30
C SER A 65 -30.95 16.40 -15.08
N LEU A 66 -31.15 15.08 -15.18
CA LEU A 66 -32.23 14.48 -15.99
C LEU A 66 -33.48 14.14 -15.17
N THR A 67 -33.38 14.08 -13.84
CA THR A 67 -34.52 13.73 -12.98
C THR A 67 -34.77 14.82 -11.92
N PRO A 68 -35.29 16.01 -12.31
CA PRO A 68 -35.56 17.10 -11.37
C PRO A 68 -36.67 16.79 -10.34
N THR A 69 -37.40 15.68 -10.52
CA THR A 69 -38.54 15.27 -9.69
C THR A 69 -38.28 14.06 -8.80
N LEU A 70 -37.09 13.42 -8.87
CA LEU A 70 -36.72 12.39 -7.90
C LEU A 70 -36.22 13.04 -6.62
N ASP A 71 -36.71 12.56 -5.47
CA ASP A 71 -36.22 12.95 -4.16
C ASP A 71 -34.70 12.72 -4.08
N LYS A 72 -33.96 13.79 -3.76
CA LYS A 72 -32.49 13.80 -3.67
C LYS A 72 -31.98 12.69 -2.74
N ALA A 73 -32.79 12.26 -1.77
CA ALA A 73 -32.47 11.15 -0.88
C ALA A 73 -32.34 9.80 -1.62
N VAL A 74 -33.16 9.53 -2.63
CA VAL A 74 -33.16 8.26 -3.39
C VAL A 74 -31.93 8.17 -4.31
N THR A 75 -31.54 9.29 -4.92
CA THR A 75 -30.33 9.36 -5.75
C THR A 75 -29.06 9.12 -4.92
N VAL A 76 -28.97 9.70 -3.72
CA VAL A 76 -27.84 9.46 -2.80
C VAL A 76 -27.80 7.99 -2.38
N LEU A 77 -28.94 7.38 -2.08
CA LEU A 77 -29.02 5.97 -1.70
C LEU A 77 -28.52 5.03 -2.81
N LEU A 78 -28.89 5.31 -4.07
CA LEU A 78 -28.47 4.52 -5.23
C LEU A 78 -26.96 4.64 -5.50
N VAL A 79 -26.38 5.83 -5.36
CA VAL A 79 -24.93 6.05 -5.52
C VAL A 79 -24.15 5.33 -4.42
N VAL A 80 -24.62 5.39 -3.17
CA VAL A 80 -24.02 4.65 -2.05
C VAL A 80 -24.14 3.14 -2.29
N ALA A 81 -25.30 2.64 -2.71
CA ALA A 81 -25.51 1.22 -3.00
C ALA A 81 -24.60 0.70 -4.12
N LEU A 82 -24.43 1.48 -5.21
CA LEU A 82 -23.53 1.13 -6.31
C LEU A 82 -22.05 1.17 -5.89
N GLY A 83 -21.67 2.06 -4.97
CA GLY A 83 -20.34 2.09 -4.36
C GLY A 83 -20.01 0.84 -3.53
N PHE A 84 -21.00 0.27 -2.84
CA PHE A 84 -20.84 -0.99 -2.08
C PHE A 84 -20.74 -2.22 -2.99
N CYS A 85 -21.53 -2.31 -4.07
CA CYS A 85 -21.51 -3.46 -4.98
C CYS A 85 -20.25 -3.54 -5.86
N SER A 86 -19.57 -2.42 -6.12
CA SER A 86 -18.39 -2.34 -7.00
C SER A 86 -17.04 -2.56 -6.27
N GLY A 87 -17.07 -2.85 -4.97
CA GLY A 87 -15.86 -3.09 -4.19
C GLY A 87 -14.99 -1.85 -3.95
N LEU A 88 -15.47 -0.64 -4.31
CA LEU A 88 -14.74 0.62 -4.10
C LEU A 88 -14.49 0.94 -2.61
N PHE A 89 -15.30 0.36 -1.71
CA PHE A 89 -15.15 0.49 -0.26
C PHE A 89 -14.48 -0.71 0.43
N PHE A 90 -14.01 -1.72 -0.32
CA PHE A 90 -13.19 -2.74 0.31
C PHE A 90 -11.86 -2.10 0.73
N PRO A 91 -11.50 -2.13 2.04
CA PRO A 91 -10.16 -1.77 2.43
C PRO A 91 -9.23 -2.70 1.64
N LEU A 92 -8.28 -2.11 0.92
CA LEU A 92 -7.20 -2.87 0.32
C LEU A 92 -6.59 -3.71 1.43
N ALA A 93 -6.88 -5.01 1.43
CA ALA A 93 -6.13 -5.94 2.24
C ALA A 93 -4.69 -5.87 1.71
N LYS A 94 -3.85 -5.04 2.36
CA LYS A 94 -2.42 -4.96 2.09
C LYS A 94 -1.92 -6.41 2.16
N ARG A 95 -1.36 -6.90 1.04
CA ARG A 95 -0.94 -8.29 0.90
C ARG A 95 -0.06 -8.66 2.10
N LYS A 96 -0.36 -9.81 2.71
CA LYS A 96 0.43 -10.40 3.79
C LYS A 96 1.90 -10.41 3.34
N ALA A 97 2.80 -9.80 4.13
CA ALA A 97 4.22 -9.89 3.85
C ALA A 97 4.59 -11.38 3.75
N PRO A 98 5.26 -11.82 2.68
CA PRO A 98 5.63 -13.22 2.55
C PRO A 98 6.54 -13.60 3.72
N SER A 99 6.14 -14.63 4.46
CA SER A 99 6.97 -15.25 5.49
C SER A 99 7.91 -16.25 4.83
N GLY A 100 9.16 -15.84 4.60
CA GLY A 100 10.22 -16.68 4.01
C GLY A 100 11.15 -15.89 3.08
N PRO A 101 12.30 -16.48 2.71
CA PRO A 101 13.25 -15.84 1.79
C PRO A 101 12.56 -15.58 0.44
N ILE A 102 12.72 -14.36 -0.08
CA ILE A 102 12.15 -13.97 -1.37
C ILE A 102 12.83 -14.82 -2.44
N ARG A 103 12.09 -15.64 -3.17
CA ARG A 103 12.63 -16.43 -4.28
C ARG A 103 12.19 -15.86 -5.61
N PHE A 104 13.17 -15.49 -6.43
CA PHE A 104 12.93 -15.13 -7.83
C PHE A 104 12.89 -16.40 -8.68
N ARG A 105 11.89 -16.53 -9.55
CA ARG A 105 11.85 -17.63 -10.54
C ARG A 105 12.65 -17.31 -11.81
N TYR A 106 12.73 -16.03 -12.15
CA TYR A 106 13.39 -15.52 -13.34
C TYR A 106 14.36 -14.41 -12.95
N CYS A 107 15.44 -14.28 -13.70
CA CYS A 107 16.46 -13.27 -13.52
C CYS A 107 15.85 -11.88 -13.78
N PRO A 108 15.97 -10.91 -12.84
CA PRO A 108 15.45 -9.56 -13.04
C PRO A 108 16.23 -8.77 -14.10
N ASN A 109 17.43 -9.22 -14.48
CA ASN A 109 18.28 -8.54 -15.47
C ASN A 109 17.99 -8.99 -16.91
N CYS A 110 17.90 -10.30 -17.17
CA CYS A 110 17.77 -10.84 -18.52
C CYS A 110 16.58 -11.79 -18.75
N SER A 111 15.72 -12.00 -17.74
CA SER A 111 14.54 -12.89 -17.79
C SER A 111 14.81 -14.40 -17.91
N SER A 112 16.06 -14.87 -17.97
CA SER A 112 16.37 -16.30 -17.90
C SER A 112 15.89 -16.93 -16.59
N ARG A 113 15.50 -18.21 -16.63
CA ARG A 113 15.14 -18.97 -15.41
C ARG A 113 16.36 -19.05 -14.48
N LEU A 114 16.16 -18.80 -13.19
CA LEU A 114 17.22 -18.94 -12.19
C LEU A 114 17.42 -20.40 -11.81
N GLU A 115 18.66 -20.75 -11.48
CA GLU A 115 19.08 -22.09 -11.08
C GLU A 115 19.81 -22.03 -9.74
N SER A 116 19.68 -23.09 -8.93
CA SER A 116 20.41 -23.20 -7.68
C SER A 116 21.86 -23.60 -7.96
N ARG A 117 22.82 -22.77 -7.54
CA ARG A 117 24.26 -22.96 -7.78
C ARG A 117 25.05 -22.78 -6.49
N GLN A 118 26.14 -23.53 -6.37
CA GLN A 118 27.08 -23.36 -5.26
C GLN A 118 28.04 -22.20 -5.58
N ILE A 119 27.96 -21.12 -4.79
CA ILE A 119 28.78 -19.91 -4.93
C ILE A 119 29.28 -19.54 -3.53
N ASP A 120 30.59 -19.38 -3.36
CA ASP A 120 31.24 -19.06 -2.08
C ASP A 120 30.77 -19.96 -0.91
N GLY A 121 30.60 -21.26 -1.19
CA GLY A 121 30.13 -22.25 -0.21
C GLY A 121 28.62 -22.25 0.08
N ASN A 122 27.86 -21.32 -0.51
CA ASN A 122 26.40 -21.20 -0.31
C ASN A 122 25.63 -21.72 -1.53
N MET A 123 24.45 -22.31 -1.30
CA MET A 123 23.50 -22.66 -2.37
C MET A 123 22.59 -21.46 -2.66
N LEU A 124 22.84 -20.76 -3.75
CA LEU A 124 22.17 -19.51 -4.12
C LEU A 124 21.41 -19.65 -5.44
N ASP A 125 20.35 -18.85 -5.61
CA ASP A 125 19.64 -18.73 -6.89
C ASP A 125 20.42 -17.77 -7.79
N ALA A 126 21.00 -18.28 -8.88
CA ALA A 126 21.87 -17.53 -9.79
C ALA A 126 21.45 -17.70 -11.25
N CYS A 127 21.75 -16.69 -12.07
CA CYS A 127 21.41 -16.72 -13.48
C CYS A 127 22.46 -17.55 -14.27
N PRO A 128 22.04 -18.45 -15.17
CA PRO A 128 22.97 -19.15 -16.06
C PRO A 128 23.38 -18.30 -17.28
N SER A 129 22.72 -17.18 -17.55
CA SER A 129 22.89 -16.37 -18.77
C SER A 129 23.56 -15.01 -18.56
N CYS A 130 23.72 -14.55 -17.31
CA CYS A 130 24.42 -13.32 -16.95
C CYS A 130 24.91 -13.40 -15.50
N ASP A 131 25.57 -12.35 -15.01
CA ASP A 131 26.26 -12.37 -13.71
C ASP A 131 25.35 -12.13 -12.49
N PHE A 132 24.03 -12.16 -12.66
CA PHE A 132 23.10 -11.95 -11.55
C PHE A 132 23.11 -13.12 -10.56
N VAL A 133 23.32 -12.81 -9.28
CA VAL A 133 23.21 -13.73 -8.14
C VAL A 133 22.26 -13.14 -7.11
N HIS A 134 21.26 -13.92 -6.69
CA HIS A 134 20.36 -13.53 -5.60
C HIS A 134 20.95 -13.95 -4.25
N TRP A 135 21.70 -13.04 -3.64
CA TRP A 135 22.35 -13.26 -2.34
C TRP A 135 21.38 -13.38 -1.16
N ASN A 136 20.14 -12.89 -1.31
CA ASN A 136 19.13 -12.90 -0.25
C ASN A 136 19.62 -12.25 1.06
N ASN A 137 20.39 -11.16 0.95
CA ASN A 137 20.93 -10.43 2.10
C ASN A 137 19.81 -9.95 3.04
N PRO A 138 20.06 -9.88 4.36
CA PRO A 138 19.06 -9.41 5.31
C PRO A 138 18.71 -7.94 5.08
N ILE A 139 17.44 -7.61 5.29
CA ILE A 139 16.96 -6.22 5.20
C ILE A 139 17.33 -5.50 6.49
N THR A 140 17.83 -4.27 6.37
CA THR A 140 18.16 -3.44 7.54
C THR A 140 16.90 -2.72 8.06
N VAL A 141 16.74 -2.69 9.38
CA VAL A 141 15.65 -1.99 10.09
C VAL A 141 16.28 -1.04 11.11
N GLY A 142 15.90 0.24 11.07
CA GLY A 142 16.28 1.22 12.07
C GLY A 142 15.18 1.38 13.11
N VAL A 143 15.51 1.22 14.39
CA VAL A 143 14.56 1.34 15.52
C VAL A 143 15.15 2.24 16.59
N ILE A 144 14.29 3.00 17.27
CA ILE A 144 14.74 4.05 18.19
C ILE A 144 13.96 4.00 19.51
N VAL A 145 14.72 4.07 20.61
CA VAL A 145 14.20 4.28 21.95
C VAL A 145 14.25 5.78 22.22
N ILE A 146 13.08 6.38 22.46
CA ILE A 146 12.93 7.81 22.73
C ILE A 146 12.40 7.97 24.15
N PRO A 147 13.24 8.33 25.13
CA PRO A 147 12.82 8.65 26.50
C PRO A 147 12.05 9.97 26.49
N SER A 148 10.97 10.04 27.28
CA SER A 148 10.20 11.27 27.47
C SER A 148 9.68 11.33 28.90
N GLY A 149 10.23 12.24 29.71
CA GLY A 149 10.03 12.24 31.16
C GLY A 149 10.46 10.90 31.79
N ASP A 150 9.58 10.30 32.59
CA ASP A 150 9.79 8.99 33.22
C ASP A 150 9.38 7.81 32.32
N GLY A 151 8.93 8.09 31.10
CA GLY A 151 8.44 7.08 30.16
C GLY A 151 9.25 6.96 28.88
N ILE A 152 8.67 6.21 27.94
CA ILE A 152 9.16 6.04 26.57
C ILE A 152 8.05 6.26 25.56
N VAL A 153 8.42 6.74 24.37
CA VAL A 153 7.50 6.87 23.24
C VAL A 153 7.30 5.51 22.59
N LEU A 154 6.04 5.13 22.41
CA LEU A 154 5.63 3.95 21.65
C LEU A 154 4.63 4.34 20.56
N VAL A 155 4.63 3.57 19.48
CA VAL A 155 3.67 3.68 18.38
C VAL A 155 2.78 2.45 18.31
N LYS A 156 1.50 2.67 18.02
CA LYS A 156 0.52 1.60 17.83
C LYS A 156 0.46 1.25 16.35
N ARG A 157 0.82 0.03 16.02
CA ARG A 157 1.01 -0.41 14.63
C ARG A 157 -0.31 -0.41 13.84
N GLY A 158 -0.36 0.30 12.71
CA GLY A 158 -1.50 0.28 11.77
C GLY A 158 -1.51 -0.89 10.79
N ASN A 159 -0.36 -1.54 10.60
CA ASN A 159 -0.16 -2.59 9.60
C ASN A 159 0.26 -3.93 10.22
N PRO A 160 -0.08 -5.07 9.58
CA PRO A 160 0.46 -6.37 9.94
C PRO A 160 2.00 -6.43 9.74
N PRO A 161 2.71 -7.34 10.45
CA PRO A 161 2.21 -8.21 11.51
C PRO A 161 1.85 -7.42 12.79
N LYS A 162 1.13 -8.06 13.73
CA LYS A 162 0.83 -7.48 15.06
C LYS A 162 0.13 -6.11 15.02
N LYS A 163 -0.78 -5.92 14.05
CA LYS A 163 -1.60 -4.70 13.94
C LYS A 163 -2.35 -4.45 15.26
N GLY A 164 -2.36 -3.21 15.72
CA GLY A 164 -3.01 -2.78 16.97
C GLY A 164 -2.16 -2.94 18.23
N MET A 165 -1.00 -3.60 18.15
CA MET A 165 -0.05 -3.70 19.26
C MET A 165 0.93 -2.52 19.27
N TRP A 166 1.57 -2.29 20.41
CA TRP A 166 2.53 -1.21 20.61
C TRP A 166 3.96 -1.64 20.31
N ALA A 167 4.76 -0.76 19.74
CA ALA A 167 6.17 -1.01 19.45
C ALA A 167 6.97 0.29 19.61
N LEU A 168 8.28 0.16 19.80
CA LEU A 168 9.21 1.27 19.51
C LEU A 168 9.04 1.74 18.05
N PRO A 169 9.14 3.04 17.78
CA PRO A 169 9.13 3.58 16.42
C PRO A 169 10.32 3.05 15.61
N GLY A 170 10.07 2.75 14.34
CA GLY A 170 11.10 2.20 13.46
C GLY A 170 10.56 1.43 12.25
N GLY A 171 11.43 1.28 11.25
CA GLY A 171 11.04 0.77 9.95
C GLY A 171 12.23 0.37 9.07
N PHE A 172 11.93 -0.03 7.84
CA PHE A 172 12.91 -0.53 6.89
C PHE A 172 13.79 0.59 6.36
N GLY A 173 15.07 0.30 6.17
CA GLY A 173 16.00 1.21 5.52
C GLY A 173 15.66 1.42 4.05
N ASN A 174 15.69 2.68 3.60
CA ASN A 174 15.59 3.00 2.19
C ASN A 174 16.91 2.73 1.46
N PRO A 175 16.88 2.55 0.12
CA PRO A 175 18.10 2.46 -0.67
C PRO A 175 19.03 3.65 -0.41
N ASN A 176 20.33 3.37 -0.20
CA ASN A 176 21.36 4.38 0.09
C ASN A 176 21.14 5.17 1.39
N GLU A 177 20.33 4.66 2.32
CA GLU A 177 20.09 5.28 3.63
C GLU A 177 20.93 4.58 4.72
N CYS A 178 21.60 5.37 5.57
CA CYS A 178 22.30 4.81 6.73
C CYS A 178 21.28 4.40 7.81
N PRO A 179 21.54 3.34 8.61
CA PRO A 179 20.57 2.83 9.58
C PRO A 179 20.14 3.86 10.65
N HIS A 180 21.04 4.79 11.02
CA HIS A 180 20.69 5.87 11.95
C HIS A 180 19.75 6.89 11.30
N ASN A 181 19.93 7.21 10.01
CA ASN A 181 19.02 8.10 9.28
C ASN A 181 17.64 7.47 9.12
N THR A 182 17.59 6.16 8.86
CA THR A 182 16.33 5.39 8.88
C THR A 182 15.61 5.56 10.22
N ALA A 183 16.30 5.33 11.34
CA ALA A 183 15.69 5.43 12.67
C ALA A 183 15.15 6.84 12.97
N VAL A 184 15.88 7.89 12.58
CA VAL A 184 15.45 9.30 12.74
C VAL A 184 14.26 9.63 11.86
N ARG A 185 14.29 9.21 10.58
CA ARG A 185 13.18 9.42 9.64
C ARG A 185 11.91 8.73 10.13
N GLU A 186 11.99 7.48 10.53
CA GLU A 186 10.85 6.70 11.03
C GLU A 186 10.29 7.30 12.33
N ALA A 187 11.14 7.79 13.24
CA ALA A 187 10.69 8.54 14.41
C ALA A 187 9.82 9.74 14.00
N LEU A 188 10.29 10.53 13.03
CA LEU A 188 9.55 11.69 12.55
C LEU A 188 8.24 11.29 11.86
N GLU A 189 8.27 10.29 10.98
CA GLU A 189 7.10 9.83 10.23
C GLU A 189 6.01 9.18 11.10
N GLU A 190 6.38 8.46 12.16
CA GLU A 190 5.41 7.74 13.00
C GLU A 190 4.98 8.53 14.25
N THR A 191 5.80 9.48 14.70
CA THR A 191 5.56 10.20 15.97
C THR A 191 5.61 11.72 15.86
N SER A 192 5.92 12.29 14.70
CA SER A 192 6.16 13.73 14.52
C SER A 192 7.26 14.32 15.43
N LEU A 193 8.07 13.46 16.06
CA LEU A 193 9.18 13.87 16.91
C LEU A 193 10.43 14.10 16.08
N VAL A 194 11.06 15.24 16.31
CA VAL A 194 12.42 15.49 15.89
C VAL A 194 13.33 14.97 16.99
N VAL A 195 14.29 14.13 16.63
CA VAL A 195 15.15 13.42 17.59
C VAL A 195 16.62 13.53 17.20
N GLU A 196 17.48 13.59 18.20
CA GLU A 196 18.93 13.50 18.03
C GLU A 196 19.42 12.16 18.58
N ILE A 197 20.17 11.42 17.76
CA ILE A 197 20.75 10.13 18.17
C ILE A 197 21.80 10.40 19.25
N ASP A 198 21.62 9.79 20.41
CA ASP A 198 22.57 9.84 21.52
C ASP A 198 23.66 8.77 21.34
N ARG A 199 23.24 7.50 21.18
CA ARG A 199 24.16 6.38 20.96
C ARG A 199 23.48 5.17 20.34
N LEU A 200 24.29 4.29 19.75
CA LEU A 200 23.88 2.92 19.43
C LEU A 200 23.61 2.16 20.74
N LEU A 201 22.48 1.46 20.82
CA LEU A 201 22.19 0.55 21.92
C LEU A 201 22.68 -0.87 21.58
N THR A 202 22.19 -1.43 20.48
CA THR A 202 22.53 -2.81 20.09
C THR A 202 22.16 -3.10 18.63
N VAL A 203 22.63 -4.23 18.12
CA VAL A 203 22.28 -4.79 16.81
C VAL A 203 21.76 -6.21 17.03
N MET A 204 20.56 -6.52 16.53
CA MET A 204 19.93 -7.83 16.65
C MET A 204 19.57 -8.38 15.28
N GLY A 205 19.94 -9.64 15.01
CA GLY A 205 19.46 -10.37 13.84
C GLY A 205 18.13 -11.05 14.12
N THR A 206 17.22 -11.07 13.15
CA THR A 206 16.00 -11.89 13.18
C THR A 206 16.01 -12.87 12.00
N PRO A 207 16.63 -14.06 12.16
CA PRO A 207 16.81 -15.02 11.07
C PRO A 207 15.49 -15.43 10.39
N ASP A 208 14.42 -15.58 11.17
CA ASP A 208 13.09 -15.96 10.68
C ASP A 208 12.47 -14.91 9.74
N CYS A 209 12.86 -13.65 9.90
CA CYS A 209 12.39 -12.54 9.07
C CYS A 209 13.44 -12.07 8.06
N ASN A 210 14.66 -12.63 8.10
CA ASN A 210 15.83 -12.19 7.33
C ASN A 210 16.09 -10.68 7.50
N GLN A 211 16.16 -10.19 8.75
CA GLN A 211 16.43 -8.78 9.03
C GLN A 211 17.59 -8.59 10.00
N THR A 212 18.22 -7.42 9.90
CA THR A 212 19.16 -6.88 10.88
C THR A 212 18.57 -5.60 11.45
N ILE A 213 18.23 -5.62 12.73
CA ILE A 213 17.61 -4.50 13.44
C ILE A 213 18.69 -3.76 14.22
N VAL A 214 18.81 -2.47 13.98
CA VAL A 214 19.75 -1.57 14.66
C VAL A 214 18.98 -0.66 15.59
N PHE A 215 19.22 -0.79 16.89
CA PHE A 215 18.54 -0.01 17.92
C PHE A 215 19.39 1.16 18.38
N TYR A 216 18.83 2.35 18.35
CA TYR A 216 19.45 3.57 18.84
C TYR A 216 18.71 4.12 20.07
N LEU A 217 19.45 4.79 20.94
CA LEU A 217 18.90 5.70 21.93
C LEU A 217 18.94 7.11 21.36
N ALA A 218 17.87 7.86 21.52
CA ALA A 218 17.80 9.24 21.07
C ALA A 218 17.17 10.16 22.11
N LYS A 219 17.41 11.45 21.95
CA LYS A 219 16.81 12.51 22.77
C LYS A 219 15.79 13.25 21.91
N PRO A 220 14.56 13.44 22.41
CA PRO A 220 13.58 14.27 21.71
C PRO A 220 14.01 15.75 21.75
N VAL A 221 13.87 16.42 20.62
CA VAL A 221 14.11 17.88 20.48
C VAL A 221 12.82 18.66 20.75
N ASN A 222 11.66 18.05 20.47
CA ASN A 222 10.32 18.57 20.76
C ASN A 222 9.55 17.63 21.72
N GLU A 223 8.57 18.16 22.44
CA GLU A 223 8.08 17.49 23.66
C GLU A 223 6.91 16.52 23.49
N SER A 224 6.19 16.52 22.36
CA SER A 224 4.92 15.79 22.26
C SER A 224 4.81 14.94 21.00
N PRO A 225 4.72 13.60 21.13
CA PRO A 225 4.50 12.74 19.98
C PRO A 225 3.07 12.87 19.46
N VAL A 226 2.94 12.96 18.14
CA VAL A 226 1.67 12.91 17.41
C VAL A 226 1.80 11.81 16.36
N ALA A 227 0.87 10.85 16.36
CA ALA A 227 0.87 9.79 15.36
C ALA A 227 0.71 10.37 13.95
N ASP A 228 1.49 9.84 13.02
CA ASP A 228 1.37 10.10 11.60
C ASP A 228 1.68 8.82 10.78
N SER A 229 1.42 8.87 9.48
CA SER A 229 1.66 7.79 8.52
C SER A 229 1.00 6.46 8.93
N ASP A 230 1.79 5.41 9.13
CA ASP A 230 1.34 4.05 9.41
C ASP A 230 1.11 3.76 10.91
N ALA A 231 1.34 4.73 11.79
CA ALA A 231 1.02 4.65 13.22
C ALA A 231 -0.45 5.07 13.48
N LEU A 232 -1.19 4.23 14.21
CA LEU A 232 -2.56 4.57 14.62
C LEU A 232 -2.57 5.56 15.79
N GLU A 233 -1.59 5.44 16.68
CA GLU A 233 -1.43 6.25 17.88
C GLU A 233 0.06 6.32 18.23
N ALA A 234 0.50 7.44 18.80
CA ALA A 234 1.84 7.62 19.36
C ALA A 234 1.67 8.21 20.75
N LYS A 235 2.24 7.56 21.77
CA LYS A 235 2.02 7.92 23.18
C LYS A 235 3.27 7.66 24.01
N VAL A 236 3.40 8.43 25.08
CA VAL A 236 4.39 8.17 26.13
C VAL A 236 3.77 7.18 27.13
N PHE A 237 4.48 6.10 27.42
CA PHE A 237 4.12 5.14 28.47
C PHE A 237 5.17 5.15 29.58
N PRO A 238 4.76 5.22 30.86
CA PRO A 238 5.66 4.99 31.99
C PRO A 238 6.33 3.61 31.88
N LEU A 239 7.59 3.51 32.31
CA LEU A 239 8.36 2.27 32.23
C LEU A 239 7.81 1.14 33.13
N ASP A 240 7.10 1.49 34.19
CA ASP A 240 6.44 0.56 35.12
C ASP A 240 5.00 0.20 34.69
N ALA A 241 4.47 0.84 33.65
CA ALA A 241 3.11 0.65 33.15
C ALA A 241 3.07 0.49 31.61
N LEU A 242 4.02 -0.29 31.08
CA LEU A 242 4.10 -0.56 29.64
C LEU A 242 2.93 -1.45 29.17
N PRO A 243 2.38 -1.19 27.96
CA PRO A 243 1.42 -2.08 27.33
C PRO A 243 2.11 -3.35 26.80
N GLU A 244 1.32 -4.30 26.30
CA GLU A 244 1.88 -5.45 25.57
C GLU A 244 2.64 -4.98 24.32
N ILE A 245 3.91 -5.37 24.23
CA ILE A 245 4.83 -4.98 23.16
C ILE A 245 4.78 -6.02 22.02
N ALA A 246 4.64 -5.53 20.79
CA ALA A 246 4.40 -6.33 19.59
C ALA A 246 5.52 -7.33 19.27
N PHE A 247 6.77 -6.94 19.55
CA PHE A 247 7.96 -7.68 19.17
C PHE A 247 8.84 -7.93 20.40
N GLU A 248 9.30 -9.16 20.54
CA GLU A 248 10.14 -9.57 21.66
C GLU A 248 11.45 -8.78 21.70
N THR A 249 12.07 -8.53 20.54
CA THR A 249 13.30 -7.71 20.44
C THR A 249 13.10 -6.30 20.99
N HIS A 250 11.91 -5.69 20.79
CA HIS A 250 11.59 -4.37 21.33
C HIS A 250 11.42 -4.45 22.86
N ALA A 251 10.71 -5.47 23.37
CA ALA A 251 10.54 -5.67 24.81
C ALA A 251 11.90 -5.88 25.52
N GLN A 252 12.77 -6.69 24.92
CA GLN A 252 14.12 -6.96 25.41
C GLN A 252 14.95 -5.68 25.50
N ILE A 253 14.99 -4.86 24.44
CA ILE A 253 15.81 -3.64 24.44
C ILE A 253 15.28 -2.57 25.40
N ILE A 254 13.96 -2.47 25.57
CA ILE A 254 13.35 -1.56 26.56
C ILE A 254 13.79 -1.98 27.97
N ALA A 255 13.70 -3.27 28.30
CA ALA A 255 14.07 -3.79 29.62
C ALA A 255 15.58 -3.67 29.90
N GLU A 256 16.43 -3.86 28.90
CA GLU A 256 17.88 -3.65 29.02
C GLU A 256 18.23 -2.18 29.24
N TRP A 257 17.67 -1.29 28.42
CA TRP A 257 17.89 0.14 28.56
C TRP A 257 17.39 0.67 29.92
N ALA A 258 16.20 0.25 30.37
CA ALA A 258 15.65 0.65 31.66
C ALA A 258 16.57 0.25 32.82
N ARG A 259 17.14 -0.97 32.80
CA ARG A 259 18.13 -1.41 33.81
C ARG A 259 19.39 -0.56 33.79
N SER A 260 19.87 -0.15 32.61
CA SER A 260 21.08 0.68 32.49
C SER A 260 20.92 2.09 33.08
N ARG A 261 19.70 2.65 33.07
CA ARG A 261 19.40 3.94 33.73
C ARG A 261 19.56 3.86 35.24
N SER A 262 19.01 2.81 35.86
CA SER A 262 19.06 2.65 37.32
C SER A 262 20.49 2.52 37.83
N ALA A 263 21.36 1.84 37.08
CA ALA A 263 22.77 1.68 37.42
C ALA A 263 23.58 2.98 37.31
N THR A 264 23.14 3.94 36.50
CA THR A 264 23.84 5.23 36.32
C THR A 264 23.40 6.28 37.35
N ASN A 265 22.22 6.08 37.95
CA ASN A 265 21.65 6.96 38.99
C ASN A 265 21.93 6.47 40.43
N SER A 266 22.70 5.39 40.59
CA SER A 266 23.11 4.81 41.88
C SER A 266 24.59 5.09 42.14
#